data_AF-A0A671TJC9-F1
#
_entry.id   AF-A0A671TJC9-F1
#
_cell.length_a   1.000
_cell.length_b   1.000
_cell.length_c   1.000
_cell.angle_alpha   90.00
_cell.angle_beta   90.00
_cell.angle_gamma   90.00
#
_symmetry.space_group_name_H-M   'P 1'
#
loop_
_entity.id
_entity.type
_entity.pdbx_description
1 polymer ?
#
loop_
_entity_poly.entity_id
_entity_poly.type
_entity_poly.pdbx_seq_one_letter_code
_entity_poly.pdbx_strand_id
1 'polypeptide(L)'
;MKSWRSDDVVCQHGGGNVTVLVEWIHLHPTPSHVDDNIWTLYGLFQLSNHLVCSDGESLSPNICGMSCKLIDDDINDDINCVFTIFQYLL
;
A
#
# COMPACT_ATOMS: atom_id res chain seq x y z
N MET A 1 16.51 7.94 -1.71
CA MET A 1 15.43 8.39 -2.60
C MET A 1 14.67 7.20 -3.15
N LYS A 2 13.70 6.70 -2.38
CA LYS A 2 12.63 5.84 -2.92
C LYS A 2 11.61 6.73 -3.62
N SER A 3 11.93 7.12 -4.84
CA SER A 3 10.99 7.82 -5.70
C SER A 3 10.11 6.80 -6.41
N TRP A 4 9.12 6.26 -5.70
CA TRP A 4 8.04 5.45 -6.30
C TRP A 4 6.71 6.05 -5.83
N ARG A 5 5.91 6.58 -6.76
CA ARG A 5 4.58 7.14 -6.45
C ARG A 5 3.59 5.97 -6.44
N SER A 6 2.60 6.02 -5.55
CA SER A 6 1.56 4.96 -5.43
C SER A 6 0.79 4.75 -6.74
N ASP A 7 0.70 5.81 -7.56
CA ASP A 7 0.10 5.81 -8.90
C ASP A 7 0.88 4.94 -9.93
N ASP A 8 2.10 4.50 -9.61
CA ASP A 8 3.01 3.78 -10.52
C ASP A 8 2.99 2.24 -10.33
N VAL A 9 2.21 1.67 -9.39
CA VAL A 9 2.29 0.23 -9.05
C VAL A 9 0.91 -0.45 -9.00
N VAL A 10 0.61 -1.29 -10.01
CA VAL A 10 -0.51 -2.26 -10.00
C VAL A 10 0.04 -3.68 -10.06
N CYS A 11 -0.26 -4.50 -9.05
CA CYS A 11 0.12 -5.92 -8.98
C CYS A 11 -1.03 -6.81 -9.47
N GLN A 12 -0.90 -7.49 -10.60
CA GLN A 12 -1.85 -8.54 -11.05
C GLN A 12 -1.16 -9.90 -11.13
N HIS A 13 -1.81 -10.93 -10.55
CA HIS A 13 -1.30 -12.31 -10.53
C HIS A 13 -1.79 -13.10 -11.75
N GLY A 14 -0.84 -13.50 -12.61
CA GLY A 14 -1.07 -14.48 -13.68
C GLY A 14 0.18 -15.32 -13.95
N GLY A 15 0.14 -16.60 -13.56
CA GLY A 15 1.03 -17.64 -14.08
C GLY A 15 2.54 -17.40 -13.99
N GLY A 16 3.09 -17.37 -12.77
CA GLY A 16 4.51 -17.65 -12.55
C GLY A 16 5.51 -16.50 -12.69
N ASN A 17 5.08 -15.26 -13.00
CA ASN A 17 5.95 -14.08 -12.94
C ASN A 17 5.18 -12.84 -12.46
N VAL A 18 5.80 -11.99 -11.63
CA VAL A 18 5.24 -10.69 -11.21
C VAL A 18 5.51 -9.67 -12.32
N THR A 19 4.47 -9.31 -13.06
CA THR A 19 4.52 -8.26 -14.10
C THR A 19 3.92 -6.97 -13.57
N VAL A 20 4.69 -5.88 -13.58
CA VAL A 20 4.22 -4.51 -13.31
C VAL A 20 3.61 -3.97 -14.60
N LEU A 21 2.30 -3.76 -14.61
CA LEU A 21 1.61 -3.12 -15.74
C LEU A 21 1.13 -1.74 -15.31
N VAL A 22 1.68 -0.70 -15.93
CA VAL A 22 1.19 0.68 -15.87
C VAL A 22 0.13 0.82 -16.96
N GLU A 23 -1.15 0.84 -16.59
CA GLU A 23 -2.19 1.30 -17.51
C GLU A 23 -3.19 2.23 -16.82
N TRP A 24 -3.52 3.30 -17.54
CA TRP A 24 -4.02 4.59 -17.07
C TRP A 24 -5.46 4.54 -16.56
N ILE A 25 -5.69 4.86 -15.27
CA ILE A 25 -7.01 5.34 -14.84
C ILE A 25 -7.15 6.79 -15.32
N HIS A 26 -7.44 6.96 -16.61
CA HIS A 26 -7.83 8.24 -17.22
C HIS A 26 -9.10 8.09 -18.05
N LEU A 27 -10.10 7.35 -17.54
CA LEU A 27 -11.42 7.36 -18.16
C LEU A 27 -12.52 7.65 -17.13
N HIS A 28 -12.69 8.97 -16.92
CA HIS A 28 -13.94 9.68 -16.63
C HIS A 28 -14.23 9.91 -15.14
N PRO A 29 -14.18 11.17 -14.65
CA PRO A 29 -14.66 11.48 -13.31
C PRO A 29 -16.19 11.49 -13.35
N THR A 30 -16.83 10.47 -12.79
CA THR A 30 -18.25 10.58 -12.44
C THR A 30 -18.35 11.23 -11.05
N PRO A 31 -19.04 12.37 -10.91
CA PRO A 31 -19.13 13.08 -9.64
C PRO A 31 -20.26 12.50 -8.80
N SER A 32 -20.14 11.26 -8.29
CA SER A 32 -21.13 10.75 -7.32
C SER A 32 -20.80 9.44 -6.58
N HIS A 33 -19.55 9.03 -6.40
CA HIS A 33 -19.24 8.00 -5.40
C HIS A 33 -17.80 8.15 -4.94
N VAL A 34 -17.60 8.79 -3.78
CA VAL A 34 -16.40 8.53 -2.98
C VAL A 34 -16.59 7.10 -2.49
N ASP A 35 -15.85 6.16 -3.07
CA ASP A 35 -15.82 4.81 -2.52
C ASP A 35 -14.99 4.89 -1.24
N ASP A 36 -15.66 4.72 -0.09
CA ASP A 36 -15.03 4.75 1.23
C ASP A 36 -14.04 3.58 1.44
N ASN A 37 -13.81 2.75 0.41
CA ASN A 37 -12.90 1.61 0.40
C ASN A 37 -11.76 1.76 -0.62
N ILE A 38 -11.23 2.97 -0.85
CA ILE A 38 -10.01 3.13 -1.64
C ILE A 38 -8.79 2.82 -0.76
N TRP A 39 -8.16 1.66 -1.00
CA TRP A 39 -7.01 1.22 -0.22
C TRP A 39 -5.77 1.94 -0.75
N THR A 40 -5.02 2.56 0.14
CA THR A 40 -3.76 3.20 -0.24
C THR A 40 -2.60 2.29 0.12
N LEU A 41 -1.74 2.03 -0.86
CA LEU A 41 -0.56 1.19 -0.72
C LEU A 41 0.69 2.05 -0.58
N TYR A 42 1.53 1.73 0.39
CA TYR A 42 2.71 2.50 0.74
C TYR A 42 4.00 1.68 0.62
N GLY A 43 5.08 2.37 0.28
CA GLY A 43 6.43 1.86 0.38
C GLY A 43 6.81 0.75 -0.60
N LEU A 44 8.01 0.21 -0.37
CA LEU A 44 8.64 -0.77 -1.27
C LEU A 44 7.83 -2.07 -1.38
N PHE A 45 7.13 -2.43 -0.30
CA PHE A 45 6.38 -3.68 -0.21
C PHE A 45 4.88 -3.50 -0.47
N GLN A 46 4.44 -2.30 -0.88
CA GLN A 46 3.04 -2.00 -1.19
C GLN A 46 2.10 -2.39 -0.04
N LEU A 47 2.40 -1.89 1.17
CA LEU A 47 1.67 -2.21 2.38
C LEU A 47 0.41 -1.34 2.51
N SER A 48 -0.73 -1.96 2.83
CA SER A 48 -2.04 -1.28 2.90
C SER A 48 -2.28 -0.54 4.21
N ASN A 49 -2.70 0.73 4.13
CA ASN A 49 -3.19 1.51 5.28
C ASN A 49 -4.36 0.86 6.02
N HIS A 50 -5.21 0.06 5.37
CA HIS A 50 -6.33 -0.61 6.05
C HIS A 50 -5.91 -1.79 6.94
N LEU A 51 -4.63 -2.16 6.94
CA LEU A 51 -4.13 -3.31 7.70
C LEU A 51 -2.96 -2.94 8.61
N VAL A 52 -1.94 -2.29 8.05
CA VAL A 52 -0.60 -2.31 8.65
C VAL A 52 -0.23 -1.05 9.41
N CYS A 53 -0.75 0.11 9.02
CA CYS A 53 -0.38 1.43 9.53
C CYS A 53 -1.61 2.32 9.64
N SER A 54 -1.51 3.44 10.36
CA SER A 54 -2.56 4.47 10.40
C SER A 54 -2.15 5.70 9.59
N ASP A 55 -3.03 6.16 8.70
CA ASP A 55 -2.90 7.42 7.97
C ASP A 55 -3.71 8.57 8.60
N GLY A 56 -4.43 8.29 9.70
CA GLY A 56 -5.30 9.23 10.40
C GLY A 56 -6.72 9.35 9.86
N GLU A 57 -7.03 8.73 8.72
CA GLU A 57 -8.32 8.84 8.03
C GLU A 57 -9.00 7.47 7.89
N SER A 58 -8.23 6.45 7.52
CA SER A 58 -8.71 5.11 7.22
C SER A 58 -8.83 4.26 8.49
N LEU A 59 -9.90 3.46 8.58
CA LEU A 59 -10.03 2.45 9.62
C LEU A 59 -8.99 1.34 9.38
N SER A 60 -8.14 1.12 10.39
CA SER A 60 -7.02 0.18 10.32
C SER A 60 -6.83 -0.55 11.65
N PRO A 61 -6.61 -1.87 11.63
CA PRO A 61 -6.08 -2.61 12.79
C PRO A 61 -4.69 -2.11 13.21
N ASN A 62 -3.96 -1.45 12.31
CA ASN A 62 -2.61 -0.94 12.54
C ASN A 62 -1.68 -2.01 13.14
N ILE A 63 -1.56 -3.15 12.45
CA ILE A 63 -0.78 -4.31 12.94
C ILE A 63 0.66 -3.94 13.27
N CYS A 64 1.28 -3.02 12.52
CA CYS A 64 2.65 -2.58 12.76
C CYS A 64 2.76 -1.43 13.77
N GLY A 65 1.63 -0.93 14.30
CA GLY A 65 1.61 0.06 15.38
C GLY A 65 2.24 1.40 15.01
N MET A 66 2.17 1.82 13.75
CA MET A 66 2.90 2.96 13.21
C MET A 66 2.05 3.87 12.32
N SER A 67 2.52 5.09 12.05
CA SER A 67 1.95 5.92 10.98
C SER A 67 2.43 5.43 9.61
N CYS A 68 1.68 5.73 8.54
CA CYS A 68 2.02 5.30 7.18
C CYS A 68 3.20 6.08 6.55
N LYS A 69 4.31 6.22 7.27
CA LYS A 69 5.55 6.89 6.83
C LYS A 69 6.46 6.00 5.97
N LEU A 70 5.88 5.02 5.28
CA LEU A 70 6.59 3.97 4.54
C LEU A 70 7.12 4.44 3.16
N ILE A 71 6.94 5.71 2.82
CA ILE A 71 7.40 6.30 1.55
C ILE A 71 8.69 7.11 1.72
N ASP A 72 9.31 7.06 2.90
CA ASP A 72 10.55 7.75 3.17
C ASP A 72 11.79 6.95 2.70
N ASP A 73 12.98 7.44 3.05
CA ASP A 73 14.24 6.86 2.59
C ASP A 73 14.83 5.80 3.54
N ASP A 74 14.29 5.67 4.74
CA ASP A 74 14.58 4.60 5.69
C ASP A 74 13.74 3.36 5.31
N ILE A 75 14.37 2.18 5.32
CA ILE A 75 13.69 0.90 5.00
C ILE A 75 13.48 0.03 6.21
N ASN A 76 14.00 0.44 7.36
CA ASN A 76 14.01 -0.41 8.53
C ASN A 76 12.57 -0.64 9.04
N ASP A 77 11.73 0.39 8.98
CA ASP A 77 10.33 0.31 9.36
C ASP A 77 9.50 -0.50 8.35
N ASP A 78 9.73 -0.34 7.04
CA ASP A 78 9.16 -1.21 6.00
C ASP A 78 9.42 -2.70 6.30
N ILE A 79 10.69 -3.07 6.51
CA ILE A 79 11.13 -4.45 6.70
C ILE A 79 10.59 -5.01 8.03
N ASN A 80 10.68 -4.23 9.11
CA ASN A 80 10.17 -4.65 10.41
C ASN A 80 8.67 -4.90 10.35
N CYS A 81 7.91 -4.04 9.67
CA CYS A 81 6.48 -4.22 9.49
C CYS A 81 6.14 -5.51 8.73
N VAL A 82 6.89 -5.84 7.66
CA VAL A 82 6.75 -7.12 6.96
C VAL A 82 6.99 -8.32 7.91
N PHE A 83 8.01 -8.27 8.75
CA PHE A 83 8.26 -9.31 9.74
C PHE A 83 7.13 -9.43 10.78
N THR A 84 6.59 -8.31 11.25
CA THR A 84 5.43 -8.29 12.16
C THR A 84 4.22 -8.95 11.50
N ILE A 85 3.94 -8.67 10.23
CA ILE A 85 2.86 -9.32 9.48
C ILE A 85 3.08 -10.83 9.40
N PHE A 86 4.30 -11.28 9.08
CA PHE A 86 4.61 -12.71 9.07
C PHE A 86 4.41 -13.36 10.44
N GLN A 87 4.80 -12.70 11.54
CA GLN A 87 4.56 -13.20 12.89
C GLN A 87 3.09 -13.20 13.28
N TYR A 88 2.29 -12.28 12.74
CA TYR A 88 0.85 -12.21 13.02
C TYR A 88 0.05 -13.31 12.30
N LEU A 89 0.57 -13.83 11.18
CA LEU A 89 -0.07 -14.84 10.34
C LEU A 89 0.36 -16.29 10.63
N LEU A 90 1.33 -16.49 11.52
CA LEU A 90 1.84 -17.81 11.96
C LEU A 90 1.37 -18.11 13.38
#